data_AF-E0V9N2-F1
#
_entry.id   AF-E0V9N2-F1
#
_cell.length_a   1.000
_cell.length_b   1.000
_cell.length_c   1.000
_cell.angle_alpha   90.00
_cell.angle_beta   90.00
_cell.angle_gamma   90.00
#
_symmetry.space_group_name_H-M   'P 1'
#
loop_
_entity.id
_entity.type
_entity.pdbx_description
1 polymer ?
#
loop_
_entity_poly.entity_id
_entity_poly.type
_entity_poly.pdbx_seq_one_letter_code
_entity_poly.pdbx_strand_id
1 'polypeptide(L)'
;MMEKEHVNEQEEGSLKTIILNFFGFTIIITIALIVHLYYGNHRLTPHGSVASDDFECSKIGLDLLKVGGNSIDAAIATVFCLGVVNFHITGLGGYVF
;
A
#
# COMPACT_ATOMS: atom_id res chain seq x y z
N MET A 1 -25.87 6.99 53.05
CA MET A 1 -26.33 6.88 51.65
C MET A 1 -25.64 7.95 50.82
N MET A 2 -24.30 7.88 50.68
CA MET A 2 -23.46 8.84 49.94
C MET A 2 -22.09 8.18 49.60
N GLU A 3 -22.07 7.04 48.90
CA GLU A 3 -20.81 6.33 48.55
C GLU A 3 -20.91 5.64 47.16
N LYS A 4 -21.70 6.21 46.23
CA LYS A 4 -21.92 5.61 44.90
C LYS A 4 -21.67 6.57 43.73
N GLU A 5 -21.31 7.83 43.98
CA GLU A 5 -21.18 8.84 42.92
C GLU A 5 -19.72 9.01 42.43
N HIS A 6 -18.71 8.87 43.29
CA HIS A 6 -17.30 9.10 42.92
C HIS A 6 -16.60 7.96 42.15
N VAL A 7 -17.15 6.74 42.16
CA VAL A 7 -16.51 5.61 41.45
C VAL A 7 -16.84 5.62 39.95
N ASN A 8 -17.99 6.17 39.55
CA ASN A 8 -18.42 6.20 38.15
C ASN A 8 -17.71 7.29 37.33
N GLU A 9 -17.29 8.39 37.97
CA GLU A 9 -16.61 9.50 37.27
C GLU A 9 -15.15 9.17 36.93
N GLN A 10 -14.48 8.34 37.75
CA GLN A 10 -13.08 7.94 37.55
C GLN A 10 -12.92 6.79 36.53
N GLU A 11 -13.92 5.91 36.41
CA GLU A 11 -13.99 4.88 35.35
C GLU A 11 -14.38 5.48 33.99
N GLU A 12 -15.32 6.44 33.95
CA GLU A 12 -15.63 7.20 32.74
C GLU A 12 -14.45 8.06 32.25
N GLY A 13 -13.70 8.68 33.16
CA GLY A 13 -12.59 9.58 32.80
C GLY A 13 -11.42 8.86 32.10
N SER A 14 -11.05 7.67 32.58
CA SER A 14 -9.95 6.90 32.01
C SER A 14 -10.31 6.32 30.63
N LEU A 15 -11.55 5.81 30.48
CA LEU A 15 -12.06 5.31 29.21
C LEU A 15 -12.21 6.43 28.17
N LYS A 16 -12.76 7.59 28.56
CA LYS A 16 -12.88 8.77 27.70
C LYS A 16 -11.51 9.26 27.21
N THR A 17 -10.48 9.21 28.06
CA THR A 17 -9.11 9.60 27.70
C THR A 17 -8.48 8.67 26.66
N ILE A 18 -8.68 7.35 26.80
CA ILE A 18 -8.18 6.36 25.82
C ILE A 18 -8.88 6.54 24.47
N ILE A 19 -10.21 6.68 24.49
CA ILE A 19 -11.02 6.87 23.27
C ILE A 19 -10.61 8.16 22.56
N LEU A 20 -10.46 9.26 23.30
CA LEU A 20 -10.06 10.55 22.75
C LEU A 20 -8.69 10.47 22.06
N ASN A 21 -7.74 9.79 22.69
CA ASN A 21 -6.39 9.63 22.13
C ASN A 21 -6.43 8.77 20.87
N PHE A 22 -7.16 7.64 20.87
CA PHE A 22 -7.28 6.77 19.72
C PHE A 22 -7.94 7.46 18.52
N PHE A 23 -9.04 8.19 18.74
CA PHE A 23 -9.69 8.97 17.69
C PHE A 23 -8.81 10.12 17.20
N GLY A 24 -8.09 10.79 18.12
CA GLY A 24 -7.12 11.82 17.77
C GLY A 24 -6.01 11.28 16.85
N PHE A 25 -5.38 10.18 17.23
CA PHE A 25 -4.37 9.51 16.40
C PHE A 25 -4.93 9.06 15.06
N THR A 26 -6.15 8.50 15.05
CA THR A 26 -6.81 8.07 13.80
C THR A 26 -7.01 9.25 12.86
N ILE A 27 -7.52 10.38 13.36
CA ILE A 27 -7.70 11.61 12.57
C ILE A 27 -6.36 12.16 12.09
N ILE A 28 -5.34 12.18 12.96
CA ILE A 28 -3.99 12.65 12.60
C ILE A 28 -3.37 11.79 11.51
N ILE A 29 -3.42 10.45 11.63
CA ILE A 29 -2.90 9.52 10.61
C ILE A 29 -3.67 9.70 9.31
N THR A 30 -4.99 9.84 9.39
CA THR A 30 -5.85 10.07 8.20
C THR A 30 -5.48 11.37 7.50
N ILE A 31 -5.33 12.48 8.24
CA ILE A 31 -4.92 13.77 7.68
C ILE A 31 -3.51 13.67 7.10
N ALA A 32 -2.56 13.01 7.79
CA ALA A 32 -1.21 12.83 7.30
C ALA A 32 -1.16 12.01 6.00
N LEU A 33 -1.97 10.96 5.88
CA LEU A 33 -2.06 10.17 4.63
C LEU A 33 -2.71 10.98 3.50
N ILE A 34 -3.74 11.77 3.80
CA ILE A 34 -4.39 12.65 2.81
C ILE A 34 -3.42 13.72 2.32
N VAL A 35 -2.65 14.34 3.22
CA VAL A 35 -1.63 15.33 2.86
C VAL A 35 -0.53 14.70 2.01
N HIS A 36 -0.07 13.50 2.34
CA HIS A 36 0.88 12.76 1.49
C HIS A 36 0.31 12.42 0.11
N LEU A 37 -1.00 12.10 0.00
CA LEU A 37 -1.64 11.87 -1.30
C LEU A 37 -1.74 13.16 -2.12
N TYR A 38 -2.04 14.30 -1.48
CA TYR A 38 -2.25 15.56 -2.17
C TYR A 38 -0.95 16.25 -2.59
N TYR A 39 0.08 16.23 -1.74
CA TYR A 39 1.38 16.84 -2.02
C TYR A 39 2.40 15.86 -2.63
N GLY A 40 2.18 14.56 -2.52
CA GLY A 40 3.06 13.56 -3.13
C GLY A 40 2.97 13.61 -4.64
N ASN A 41 4.07 13.34 -5.35
CA ASN A 41 4.06 13.18 -6.79
C ASN A 41 3.30 11.89 -7.17
N HIS A 42 1.98 12.00 -7.25
CA HIS A 42 1.11 10.88 -7.59
C HIS A 42 1.34 10.47 -9.05
N ARG A 43 2.18 9.44 -9.26
CA ARG A 43 2.21 8.66 -10.51
C ARG A 43 0.93 7.81 -10.58
N LEU A 44 -0.21 8.46 -10.73
CA LEU A 44 -1.47 7.82 -11.09
C LEU A 44 -1.37 7.43 -12.56
N THR A 45 -0.84 6.24 -12.83
CA THR A 45 -0.80 5.70 -14.19
C THR A 45 -2.20 5.20 -14.56
N PRO A 46 -2.87 5.79 -15.57
CA PRO A 46 -4.26 5.46 -15.90
C PRO A 46 -4.45 4.01 -16.37
N HIS A 47 -3.36 3.36 -16.76
CA HIS A 47 -3.32 1.97 -17.24
C HIS A 47 -2.79 0.99 -16.18
N GLY A 48 -2.76 1.37 -14.89
CA GLY A 48 -2.20 0.54 -13.82
C GLY A 48 -0.70 0.70 -13.66
N SER A 49 -0.12 0.06 -12.64
CA SER A 49 1.30 0.14 -12.31
C SER A 49 1.89 -1.26 -12.20
N VAL A 50 3.13 -1.41 -12.66
CA VAL A 50 3.89 -2.66 -12.59
C VAL A 50 5.19 -2.38 -11.86
N ALA A 51 5.53 -3.22 -10.89
CA ALA A 51 6.76 -3.11 -10.09
C ALA A 51 7.56 -4.41 -10.21
N SER A 52 8.84 -4.28 -10.54
CA SER A 52 9.81 -5.37 -10.67
C SER A 52 11.19 -4.90 -10.19
N ASP A 53 12.11 -5.83 -9.99
CA ASP A 53 13.48 -5.55 -9.54
C ASP A 53 14.28 -4.66 -10.52
N ASP A 54 13.87 -4.62 -11.79
CA ASP A 54 14.47 -3.79 -12.83
C ASP A 54 13.46 -2.79 -13.42
N PHE A 55 13.91 -1.56 -13.67
CA PHE A 55 13.08 -0.47 -14.20
C PHE A 55 12.61 -0.73 -15.64
N GLU A 56 13.46 -1.29 -16.50
CA GLU A 56 13.09 -1.58 -17.89
C GLU A 56 12.05 -2.70 -17.94
N CYS A 57 12.17 -3.71 -17.08
CA CYS A 57 11.15 -4.77 -16.98
C CYS A 57 9.81 -4.25 -16.48
N SER A 58 9.79 -3.31 -15.52
CA SER A 58 8.56 -2.64 -15.07
C SER A 58 7.91 -1.85 -16.20
N LYS A 59 8.72 -1.15 -17.00
CA LYS A 59 8.26 -0.37 -18.14
C LYS A 59 7.67 -1.26 -19.24
N ILE A 60 8.28 -2.39 -19.54
CA ILE A 60 7.76 -3.36 -20.53
C ILE A 60 6.38 -3.88 -20.11
N GLY A 61 6.20 -4.27 -18.84
CA GLY A 61 4.89 -4.68 -18.34
C GLY A 61 3.85 -3.57 -18.37
N LEU A 62 4.26 -2.35 -18.02
CA LEU A 62 3.40 -1.16 -18.09
C LEU A 62 2.97 -0.87 -19.53
N ASP A 63 3.87 -0.98 -20.51
CA ASP A 63 3.57 -0.77 -21.92
C ASP A 63 2.56 -1.81 -22.43
N LEU A 64 2.61 -3.04 -21.90
CA LEU A 64 1.62 -4.07 -22.20
C LEU A 64 0.23 -3.75 -21.64
N LEU A 65 0.15 -3.19 -20.43
CA LEU A 65 -1.12 -2.68 -19.90
C LEU A 65 -1.66 -1.50 -20.72
N LYS A 66 -0.77 -0.62 -21.23
CA LYS A 66 -1.18 0.53 -22.07
C LYS A 66 -1.79 0.11 -23.40
N VAL A 67 -1.32 -0.98 -24.01
CA VAL A 67 -1.88 -1.50 -25.27
C VAL A 67 -3.16 -2.32 -25.07
N GLY A 68 -3.68 -2.40 -23.84
CA GLY A 68 -4.93 -3.10 -23.52
C GLY A 68 -4.73 -4.57 -23.11
N GLY A 69 -3.51 -4.97 -22.79
CA GLY A 69 -3.21 -6.28 -22.21
C GLY A 69 -3.79 -6.43 -20.80
N ASN A 70 -4.02 -7.68 -20.38
CA ASN A 70 -4.48 -7.99 -19.03
C ASN A 70 -3.31 -7.97 -18.01
N SER A 71 -3.62 -7.93 -16.72
CA SER A 71 -2.63 -8.01 -15.64
C SER A 71 -1.73 -9.25 -15.73
N ILE A 72 -2.27 -10.37 -16.19
CA ILE A 72 -1.52 -11.63 -16.39
C ILE A 72 -0.50 -11.48 -17.53
N ASP A 73 -0.88 -10.83 -18.63
CA ASP A 73 0.01 -10.63 -19.77
C ASP A 73 1.18 -9.72 -19.35
N ALA A 74 0.87 -8.63 -18.64
CA ALA A 74 1.89 -7.74 -18.10
C ALA A 74 2.84 -8.48 -17.14
N ALA A 75 2.30 -9.35 -16.27
CA ALA A 75 3.12 -10.19 -15.40
C ALA A 75 4.04 -11.13 -16.19
N ILE A 76 3.53 -11.83 -17.21
CA ILE A 76 4.33 -12.73 -18.05
C ILE A 76 5.47 -11.96 -18.74
N ALA A 77 5.19 -10.80 -19.34
CA ALA A 77 6.20 -10.00 -20.00
C ALA A 77 7.27 -9.49 -19.03
N THR A 78 6.89 -9.07 -17.82
CA THR A 78 7.85 -8.63 -16.80
C THR A 78 8.72 -9.77 -16.27
N VAL A 79 8.15 -10.93 -16.01
CA VAL A 79 8.88 -12.11 -15.54
C VAL A 79 9.82 -12.63 -16.63
N PHE A 80 9.38 -12.60 -17.89
CA PHE A 80 10.23 -12.94 -19.03
C PHE A 80 11.42 -11.97 -19.15
N CYS A 81 11.18 -10.66 -19.03
CA CYS A 81 12.25 -9.66 -19.02
C CYS A 81 13.23 -9.89 -17.86
N LEU A 82 12.72 -10.14 -16.65
CA LEU A 82 13.56 -10.43 -15.48
C LEU A 82 14.42 -11.68 -15.69
N GLY A 83 13.90 -12.72 -16.34
CA GLY A 83 14.69 -13.91 -16.65
C GLY A 83 15.85 -13.66 -17.62
N VAL A 84 15.78 -12.59 -18.42
CA VAL A 84 16.85 -12.17 -19.34
C VAL A 84 17.84 -11.22 -18.64
N VAL A 85 17.32 -10.19 -17.96
CA VAL A 85 18.14 -9.15 -17.33
C VAL A 85 18.79 -9.66 -16.03
N ASN A 86 18.04 -10.42 -15.23
CA ASN A 86 18.41 -10.94 -13.92
C ASN A 86 18.41 -12.47 -13.89
N PHE A 87 19.06 -13.10 -14.89
CA PHE A 87 19.09 -14.58 -15.02
C PHE A 87 19.63 -15.31 -13.78
N HIS A 88 20.48 -14.63 -12.99
CA HIS A 88 21.10 -15.19 -11.79
C HIS A 88 20.09 -15.40 -10.65
N ILE A 89 18.94 -14.72 -10.69
CA ILE A 89 17.95 -14.69 -9.61
C ILE A 89 16.64 -15.34 -10.06
N THR A 90 16.27 -15.12 -11.32
CA THR A 90 15.05 -15.67 -11.94
C THR A 90 15.41 -16.26 -13.30
N GLY A 91 14.72 -17.32 -13.72
CA GLY A 91 15.04 -17.96 -15.00
C GLY A 91 14.00 -18.98 -15.42
N LEU A 92 13.94 -19.27 -16.72
CA LEU A 92 12.96 -20.18 -17.32
C LEU A 92 13.04 -21.62 -16.77
N GLY A 93 14.18 -22.02 -16.22
CA GLY A 93 14.38 -23.33 -15.59
C GLY A 93 14.00 -23.38 -14.11
N GLY A 94 13.58 -22.27 -13.52
CA GLY A 94 13.11 -22.18 -12.13
C GLY A 94 11.59 -22.35 -12.00
N TYR A 95 11.04 -21.89 -10.87
CA TYR A 95 9.60 -21.82 -10.63
C TYR A 95 9.19 -20.38 -10.31
N VAL A 96 7.99 -20.00 -10.75
CA VAL A 96 7.34 -18.70 -10.48
C VAL A 96 6.01 -19.05 -9.80
N PHE A 97 5.70 -18.39 -8.68
CA PHE A 97 4.50 -18.65 -7.88
C PHE A 97 3.68 -17.36 -7.70
#